data_AF-A0A928H0M2-F1
#
_entry.id   AF-A0A928H0M2-F1
#
_cell.length_a   1.000
_cell.length_b   1.000
_cell.length_c   1.000
_cell.angle_alpha   90.00
_cell.angle_beta   90.00
_cell.angle_gamma   90.00
#
_symmetry.space_group_name_H-M   'P 1'
#
loop_
_entity.id
_entity.type
_entity.pdbx_description
1 polymer ?
#
loop_
_entity_poly.entity_id
_entity_poly.type
_entity_poly.pdbx_seq_one_letter_code
_entity_poly.pdbx_strand_id
1 'polypeptide(L)'
;MALYWDADKVPDHERKLEENPRMPTCLMWAGFAIGLGDITEENLKEWVYRLRRSTFEGRPLLMYPDGTPYEITEEILRPWIGLRTNIKNITNAEFDAIMRKRTNR
;
A
#
# COMPACT_ATOMS: atom_id res chain seq x y z
N MET A 1 -8.83 -15.90 -4.01
CA MET A 1 -9.17 -15.22 -2.75
C MET A 1 -9.77 -13.88 -3.11
N ALA A 2 -10.97 -13.55 -2.63
CA ALA A 2 -11.52 -12.21 -2.78
C ALA A 2 -10.77 -11.26 -1.85
N LEU A 3 -10.45 -10.06 -2.31
CA LEU A 3 -9.81 -9.03 -1.49
C LEU A 3 -10.88 -8.11 -0.91
N TYR A 4 -10.75 -7.79 0.38
CA TYR A 4 -11.66 -6.92 1.10
C TYR A 4 -10.86 -5.90 1.90
N TRP A 5 -11.46 -4.74 2.12
CA TRP A 5 -10.95 -3.68 2.97
C TRP A 5 -12.04 -3.20 3.95
N ASP A 6 -11.60 -2.70 5.09
CA ASP A 6 -12.41 -2.14 6.18
C ASP A 6 -11.77 -0.81 6.60
N ALA A 7 -12.56 0.25 6.56
CA ALA A 7 -12.17 1.61 6.89
C ALA A 7 -12.87 2.16 8.13
N ASP A 8 -13.61 1.35 8.90
CA ASP A 8 -14.41 1.81 10.05
C ASP A 8 -13.54 2.49 11.12
N LYS A 9 -12.26 2.12 11.19
CA LYS A 9 -11.27 2.69 12.12
C LYS A 9 -10.48 3.86 11.55
N VAL A 10 -10.70 4.22 10.28
CA VAL A 10 -10.11 5.40 9.66
C VAL A 10 -10.90 6.64 10.11
N PRO A 11 -10.24 7.68 10.66
CA PRO A 11 -10.93 8.90 11.04
C PRO A 11 -11.63 9.56 9.84
N ASP A 12 -12.86 10.03 9.99
CA ASP A 12 -13.66 10.66 8.93
C ASP A 12 -13.75 9.84 7.63
N HIS A 13 -13.76 8.50 7.70
CA HIS A 13 -13.67 7.66 6.51
C HIS A 13 -14.82 7.88 5.53
N GLU A 14 -16.05 8.14 6.00
CA GLU A 14 -17.21 8.42 5.13
C GLU A 14 -16.95 9.62 4.22
N ARG A 15 -16.55 10.77 4.79
CA ARG A 15 -16.19 11.97 4.02
C ARG A 15 -15.02 11.70 3.06
N LYS A 16 -13.98 10.99 3.51
CA LYS A 16 -12.81 10.66 2.68
C LYS A 16 -13.18 9.75 1.51
N LEU A 17 -14.15 8.85 1.70
CA LEU A 17 -14.67 7.98 0.64
C LEU A 17 -15.51 8.75 -0.37
N GLU A 18 -16.23 9.79 0.04
CA GLU A 18 -16.94 10.68 -0.89
C GLU A 18 -15.95 11.48 -1.75
N GLU A 19 -14.91 12.04 -1.13
CA GLU A 19 -13.87 12.81 -1.82
C GLU A 19 -12.97 11.94 -2.70
N ASN A 20 -12.63 10.74 -2.24
CA ASN A 20 -11.73 9.82 -2.94
C ASN A 20 -12.14 8.35 -2.78
N PRO A 21 -13.20 7.91 -3.48
CA PRO A 21 -13.78 6.57 -3.30
C PRO A 21 -12.85 5.43 -3.73
N ARG A 22 -11.83 5.74 -4.53
CA ARG A 22 -10.91 4.73 -5.06
C ARG A 22 -9.71 4.48 -4.16
N MET A 23 -9.41 5.39 -3.25
CA MET A 23 -8.17 5.33 -2.47
C MET A 23 -8.03 4.03 -1.64
N PRO A 24 -9.05 3.54 -0.90
CA PRO A 24 -8.93 2.27 -0.18
C PRO A 24 -8.67 1.07 -1.09
N THR A 25 -9.28 1.07 -2.27
CA THR A 25 -9.07 0.00 -3.25
C THR A 25 -7.63 0.04 -3.79
N CYS A 26 -7.11 1.24 -4.09
CA CYS A 26 -5.71 1.42 -4.47
C CYS A 26 -4.75 0.95 -3.36
N LEU A 27 -5.00 1.35 -2.11
CA LEU A 27 -4.19 0.97 -0.95
C LEU A 27 -4.26 -0.53 -0.67
N MET A 28 -5.40 -1.18 -0.89
CA MET A 28 -5.53 -2.64 -0.82
C MET A 28 -4.67 -3.34 -1.86
N TRP A 29 -4.69 -2.91 -3.13
CA TRP A 29 -3.85 -3.51 -4.17
C TRP A 29 -2.35 -3.26 -3.92
N ALA A 30 -2.01 -2.05 -3.46
CA ALA A 30 -0.67 -1.71 -3.02
C ALA A 30 -0.20 -2.62 -1.87
N GLY A 31 -1.03 -2.78 -0.84
CA GLY A 31 -0.80 -3.67 0.29
C GLY A 31 -0.58 -5.12 -0.13
N PHE A 32 -1.36 -5.61 -1.09
CA PHE A 32 -1.19 -6.94 -1.64
C PHE A 32 0.17 -7.10 -2.32
N ALA A 33 0.60 -6.09 -3.08
CA ALA A 33 1.87 -6.13 -3.80
C ALA A 33 3.10 -6.11 -2.87
N ILE A 34 3.00 -5.44 -1.72
CA ILE A 34 4.08 -5.27 -0.74
C ILE A 34 3.94 -6.17 0.50
N GLY A 35 2.86 -6.94 0.58
CA GLY A 35 2.54 -7.85 1.68
C GLY A 35 2.32 -7.16 3.02
N LEU A 36 1.58 -6.05 3.02
CA LEU A 36 1.09 -5.34 4.20
C LEU A 36 -0.42 -5.14 4.08
N GLY A 37 -1.17 -5.57 5.09
CA GLY A 37 -2.63 -5.61 5.06
C GLY A 37 -3.32 -4.54 5.91
N ASP A 38 -2.60 -3.88 6.80
CA ASP A 38 -3.10 -2.85 7.68
C ASP A 38 -2.21 -1.60 7.63
N ILE A 39 -2.81 -0.42 7.76
CA ILE A 39 -2.08 0.84 7.91
C ILE A 39 -2.18 1.28 9.36
N THR A 40 -1.05 1.31 10.05
CA THR A 40 -0.92 1.70 11.45
C THR A 40 0.21 2.71 11.59
N GLU A 41 0.24 3.46 12.70
CA GLU A 41 1.30 4.44 12.93
C GLU A 41 2.67 3.75 12.99
N GLU A 42 2.71 2.53 13.53
CA GLU A 42 3.93 1.73 13.71
C GLU A 42 4.51 1.24 12.38
N ASN A 43 3.66 0.95 11.38
CA ASN A 43 4.10 0.37 10.11
C ASN A 43 4.13 1.35 8.93
N LEU A 44 3.78 2.63 9.13
CA LEU A 44 3.81 3.66 8.08
C LEU A 44 5.14 3.72 7.33
N LYS A 45 6.25 3.70 8.07
CA LYS A 45 7.60 3.74 7.49
C LYS A 45 7.89 2.51 6.63
N GLU A 46 7.41 1.34 7.06
CA GLU A 46 7.56 0.09 6.32
C GLU A 46 6.74 0.09 5.04
N TRP A 47 5.51 0.62 5.07
CA TRP A 47 4.69 0.85 3.88
C TRP A 47 5.44 1.69 2.85
N VAL A 48 5.93 2.87 3.23
CA VAL A 48 6.65 3.76 2.32
C VAL A 48 7.93 3.11 1.79
N TYR A 49 8.69 2.44 2.66
CA TYR A 49 9.90 1.71 2.25
C TYR A 49 9.60 0.65 1.18
N ARG A 50 8.63 -0.24 1.42
CA ARG A 50 8.33 -1.34 0.50
C ARG A 50 7.69 -0.86 -0.80
N LEU A 51 6.87 0.20 -0.75
CA LEU A 51 6.32 0.86 -1.93
C LEU A 51 7.41 1.48 -2.80
N ARG A 52 8.29 2.29 -2.20
CA ARG A 52 9.43 2.87 -2.92
C ARG A 52 10.30 1.81 -3.54
N ARG A 53 10.65 0.78 -2.77
CA ARG A 53 11.46 -0.32 -3.29
C ARG A 53 10.79 -1.05 -4.45
N SER A 54 9.48 -1.29 -4.36
CA SER A 54 8.72 -1.87 -5.46
C SER A 54 8.74 -0.98 -6.71
N THR A 55 8.60 0.33 -6.53
CA THR A 55 8.63 1.32 -7.62
C THR A 55 9.98 1.45 -8.30
N PHE A 56 11.09 1.49 -7.53
CA PHE A 56 12.43 1.75 -8.07
C PHE A 56 13.20 0.49 -8.47
N GLU A 57 13.05 -0.62 -7.73
CA GLU A 57 13.75 -1.87 -8.06
C GLU A 57 12.90 -2.77 -8.95
N GLY A 58 11.57 -2.72 -8.82
CA GLY A 58 10.63 -3.56 -9.53
C GLY A 58 9.92 -2.82 -10.67
N ARG A 59 8.59 -2.77 -10.58
CA ARG A 59 7.74 -1.99 -11.48
C ARG A 59 6.92 -1.01 -10.63
N PRO A 60 6.78 0.26 -11.07
CA PRO A 60 5.88 1.21 -10.44
C PRO A 60 4.48 0.62 -10.25
N LEU A 61 4.01 0.59 -9.00
CA LEU A 61 2.68 0.11 -8.67
C LEU A 61 1.60 1.15 -9.00
N LEU A 62 1.99 2.42 -9.00
CA LEU A 62 1.14 3.56 -9.28
C LEU A 62 1.87 4.46 -10.26
N MET A 63 1.13 4.93 -11.27
CA MET A 63 1.64 5.82 -12.31
C MET A 63 0.64 6.94 -12.54
N TYR A 64 1.15 8.13 -12.79
CA TYR A 64 0.38 9.22 -13.36
C TYR A 64 0.01 8.91 -14.83
N PRO A 65 -1.00 9.59 -15.39
CA PRO A 65 -1.39 9.40 -16.79
C PRO A 65 -0.28 9.68 -17.81
N ASP A 66 0.71 10.50 -17.43
CA ASP A 66 1.89 10.84 -18.25
C ASP A 66 2.99 9.75 -18.22
N GLY A 67 2.78 8.67 -17.46
CA GLY A 67 3.74 7.57 -17.29
C GLY A 67 4.75 7.77 -16.18
N THR A 68 4.70 8.89 -15.45
CA THR A 68 5.60 9.14 -14.32
C THR A 68 5.17 8.28 -13.12
N PRO A 69 6.11 7.60 -12.41
CA PRO A 69 5.77 6.88 -11.19
C PRO A 69 5.16 7.79 -10.12
N TYR A 70 4.06 7.33 -9.51
CA TYR A 70 3.45 8.02 -8.38
C TYR A 70 4.05 7.49 -7.07
N GLU A 71 4.68 8.39 -6.32
CA GLU A 71 5.21 8.05 -4.98
C GLU A 71 4.15 8.31 -3.90
N ILE A 72 3.75 7.24 -3.21
CA ILE A 72 3.01 7.36 -1.97
C ILE A 72 3.99 7.74 -0.84
N THR A 73 3.69 8.84 -0.17
CA THR A 73 4.42 9.36 0.98
C THR A 73 3.72 9.00 2.30
N GLU A 74 4.39 9.21 3.43
CA GLU A 74 3.76 9.07 4.75
C GLU A 74 2.58 10.02 4.92
N GLU A 75 2.63 11.23 4.35
CA GLU A 75 1.55 12.22 4.39
C GLU A 75 0.28 11.72 3.69
N ILE A 76 0.45 10.97 2.59
CA ILE A 76 -0.68 10.36 1.87
C ILE A 76 -1.26 9.19 2.68
N LEU A 77 -0.43 8.42 3.38
CA LEU A 77 -0.86 7.23 4.14
C LEU A 77 -1.44 7.56 5.51
N ARG A 78 -0.93 8.58 6.19
CA ARG A 78 -1.30 8.94 7.57
C ARG A 78 -2.81 9.18 7.75
N PRO A 79 -3.53 9.83 6.81
CA PRO A 79 -5.00 9.93 6.88
C PRO A 79 -5.73 8.60 6.82
N TRP A 80 -5.09 7.52 6.37
CA TRP A 80 -5.67 6.18 6.23
C TRP A 80 -5.22 5.22 7.32
N ILE A 81 -4.57 5.71 8.39
CA ILE A 81 -4.35 4.91 9.59
C ILE A 81 -5.68 4.35 10.08
N GLY A 82 -5.71 3.05 10.35
CA GLY A 82 -6.91 2.30 10.70
C GLY A 82 -7.48 1.48 9.54
N LEU A 83 -7.04 1.72 8.29
CA LEU A 83 -7.44 0.92 7.14
C LEU A 83 -6.91 -0.52 7.30
N ARG A 84 -7.80 -1.50 7.14
CA ARG A 84 -7.49 -2.93 7.25
C ARG A 84 -7.92 -3.66 6.00
N THR A 85 -7.26 -4.76 5.71
CA THR A 85 -7.58 -5.66 4.60
C THR A 85 -7.42 -7.11 5.05
N ASN A 86 -7.87 -8.05 4.23
CA ASN A 86 -7.64 -9.49 4.45
C ASN A 86 -6.29 -10.00 3.90
N ILE A 87 -5.36 -9.09 3.59
CA ILE A 87 -4.03 -9.43 3.09
C ILE A 87 -3.18 -9.93 4.26
N LYS A 88 -2.52 -11.07 4.06
CA LYS A 88 -1.58 -11.61 5.05
C LYS A 88 -0.30 -10.77 5.05
N ASN A 89 0.04 -10.24 6.22
CA ASN A 89 1.32 -9.57 6.42
C ASN A 89 2.47 -10.56 6.24
N ILE A 90 3.46 -10.15 5.45
CA ILE A 90 4.71 -10.88 5.28
C ILE A 90 5.84 -10.12 5.96
N THR A 91 6.82 -10.87 6.44
CA THR A 91 8.06 -10.32 7.01
C THR A 91 8.89 -9.60 5.95
N ASN A 92 9.81 -8.73 6.38
CA ASN A 92 10.75 -8.09 5.45
C ASN A 92 11.61 -9.12 4.71
N ALA A 93 12.00 -10.23 5.36
CA ALA A 93 12.76 -11.30 4.71
C ALA A 93 11.97 -11.97 3.57
N GLU A 94 10.67 -12.21 3.77
CA GLU A 94 9.79 -12.76 2.72
C GLU A 94 9.59 -11.75 1.59
N PHE A 95 9.38 -10.47 1.92
CA PHE A 95 9.29 -9.41 0.92
C PHE A 95 10.57 -9.29 0.09
N ASP A 96 11.74 -9.33 0.73
CA ASP A 96 13.05 -9.31 0.07
C ASP A 96 13.22 -10.48 -0.89
N ALA A 97 12.83 -11.69 -0.47
CA ALA A 97 12.89 -12.87 -1.33
C ALA A 97 11.98 -12.73 -2.57
N ILE A 98 10.80 -12.10 -2.41
CA ILE A 98 9.91 -11.79 -3.53
C ILE A 98 10.55 -10.77 -4.47
N MET A 99 11.13 -9.70 -3.95
CA MET A 99 11.77 -8.65 -4.75
C MET A 99 12.96 -9.18 -5.55
N ARG A 100 13.81 -10.03 -4.97
CA ARG A 100 14.91 -10.70 -5.68
C ARG A 100 14.42 -11.52 -6.87
N LYS A 101 13.42 -12.37 -6.64
CA LYS A 101 12.78 -13.16 -7.70
C LYS A 101 12.18 -12.31 -8.81
N ARG A 102 11.54 -11.17 -8.46
CA ARG A 102 10.91 -10.26 -9.45
C ARG A 102 11.94 -9.48 -10.28
N THR A 103 13.13 -9.26 -9.74
CA THR A 103 14.17 -8.42 -10.35
C THR A 103 15.31 -9.22 -10.98
N ASN A 104 15.18 -10.56 -11.05
CA ASN A 104 16.22 -11.48 -11.52
C ASN A 104 17.57 -11.28 -10.80
N ARG A 105 17.52 -11.04 -9.49
CA ARG A 105 18.68 -10.90 -8.60
C ARG A 105 18.76 -12.05 -7.60
#